data_AF-A0AAV6GCE9-F1
#
_entry.id   AF-A0AAV6GCE9-F1
#
_cell.length_a   1.000
_cell.length_b   1.000
_cell.length_c   1.000
_cell.angle_alpha   90.00
_cell.angle_beta   90.00
_cell.angle_gamma   90.00
#
_symmetry.space_group_name_H-M   'P 1'
#
loop_
_entity.id
_entity.type
_entity.pdbx_description
1 polymer ?
#
loop_
_entity_poly.entity_id
_entity_poly.type
_entity_poly.pdbx_seq_one_letter_code
_entity_poly.pdbx_strand_id
1 'polypeptide(L)' 'MFETRGLPFVLLDIVCLFLAGLPLAAFNLGKIKPYQRGFFCKDEGISYPFHHSTVTSTVLYTVGFALPISCVSSPT' A
#
# COMPACT_ATOMS: atom_id res chain seq x y z
N MET A 1 -33.98 -8.15 -11.87
CA MET A 1 -33.41 -9.48 -12.11
C MET A 1 -31.94 -9.39 -11.71
N PHE A 2 -31.62 -9.76 -10.48
CA PHE A 2 -30.23 -9.81 -10.02
C PHE A 2 -29.64 -11.05 -10.67
N GLU A 3 -28.70 -10.87 -11.60
CA GLU A 3 -28.02 -12.00 -12.23
C GLU A 3 -27.18 -12.67 -11.13
N THR A 4 -27.66 -13.77 -10.55
CA THR A 4 -27.02 -14.49 -9.43
C THR A 4 -25.56 -14.88 -9.74
N ARG A 5 -25.22 -14.93 -11.03
CA ARG A 5 -23.87 -15.18 -11.57
C ARG A 5 -22.86 -14.05 -11.29
N GLY A 6 -23.31 -12.81 -11.11
CA GLY A 6 -22.46 -11.65 -10.82
C GLY A 6 -22.17 -11.45 -9.33
N LEU A 7 -23.01 -12.02 -8.46
CA LEU A 7 -22.85 -11.95 -6.99
C LEU A 7 -21.48 -12.42 -6.47
N PRO A 8 -20.86 -13.51 -6.97
CA PRO A 8 -19.52 -13.90 -6.51
C PRO A 8 -18.43 -12.88 -6.85
N PHE A 9 -18.53 -12.18 -7.98
CA PHE A 9 -17.56 -11.13 -8.35
C PHE A 9 -17.66 -9.92 -7.43
N VAL A 10 -18.89 -9.48 -7.13
CA VAL A 10 -19.13 -8.40 -6.17
C VAL A 10 -18.61 -8.77 -4.77
N LEU A 11 -18.82 -10.01 -4.34
CA LEU A 11 -18.31 -10.48 -3.05
C LEU A 11 -16.78 -10.52 -3.02
N LEU A 12 -16.15 -10.96 -4.11
CA LEU A 12 -14.70 -10.98 -4.28
C LEU A 12 -14.10 -9.56 -4.26
N ASP A 13 -14.72 -8.60 -4.94
CA ASP A 13 -14.28 -7.19 -4.92
C ASP A 13 -14.34 -6.61 -3.51
N ILE A 14 -15.43 -6.87 -2.78
CA ILE A 14 -15.58 -6.42 -1.39
C ILE A 14 -14.47 -7.02 -0.51
N VAL A 15 -14.19 -8.32 -0.65
CA VAL A 15 -13.12 -9.01 0.09
C VAL A 15 -11.74 -8.41 -0.25
N CYS A 16 -11.47 -8.15 -1.53
CA CYS A 16 -10.23 -7.50 -1.99
C CYS A 16 -10.08 -6.07 -1.41
N LEU A 17 -11.15 -5.29 -1.40
CA LEU A 17 -11.15 -3.94 -0.81
C LEU A 17 -10.85 -3.97 0.68
N PHE A 18 -11.39 -4.93 1.43
CA PHE A 18 -11.04 -5.10 2.84
C PHE A 18 -9.59 -5.56 3.03
N LEU A 19 -9.12 -6.55 2.27
CA LEU A 19 -7.75 -7.04 2.36
C LEU A 19 -6.70 -5.97 2.05
N ALA A 20 -6.95 -5.11 1.06
CA ALA A 20 -6.03 -4.03 0.69
C ALA A 20 -6.23 -2.78 1.57
N GLY A 21 -7.46 -2.43 1.89
CA GLY A 21 -7.82 -1.22 2.63
C GLY A 21 -7.53 -1.31 4.13
N LEU A 22 -7.74 -2.46 4.76
CA LEU A 22 -7.52 -2.64 6.19
C LEU A 22 -6.05 -2.44 6.62
N PRO A 23 -5.02 -3.01 5.97
CA PRO A 23 -3.63 -2.75 6.35
C PRO A 23 -3.23 -1.29 6.12
N LEU A 24 -3.73 -0.65 5.05
CA LEU A 24 -3.50 0.78 4.81
C LEU A 24 -4.16 1.65 5.88
N ALA A 25 -5.41 1.33 6.25
CA ALA A 25 -6.14 1.99 7.32
C ALA A 25 -5.45 1.79 8.68
N ALA A 26 -5.02 0.57 9.00
CA ALA A 26 -4.27 0.28 10.23
C ALA A 26 -2.96 1.07 10.28
N PHE A 27 -2.25 1.21 9.17
CA PHE A 27 -1.01 1.98 9.12
C PHE A 27 -1.24 3.49 9.28
N ASN A 28 -2.27 4.05 8.63
CA ASN A 28 -2.54 5.49 8.67
C ASN A 28 -3.31 5.94 9.93
N LEU A 29 -4.35 5.21 10.34
CA LEU A 29 -5.20 5.55 11.49
C LEU A 29 -4.63 4.99 12.80
N GLY A 30 -3.96 3.85 12.77
CA GLY A 30 -3.43 3.19 13.97
C GLY A 30 -2.27 3.93 14.63
N LYS A 31 -1.83 5.08 14.09
CA LYS A 31 -0.67 5.87 14.56
C LYS A 31 0.51 4.96 14.92
N ILE A 32 0.73 3.93 14.11
CA ILE A 32 1.90 3.05 14.27
C ILE A 32 3.09 3.97 14.10
N LYS A 33 3.85 4.16 15.18
CA LYS A 33 5.03 5.02 15.13
C LYS A 33 5.92 4.44 14.04
N PRO A 34 6.16 5.16 12.94
CA PRO A 34 7.00 4.64 11.88
C PRO A 34 8.35 4.30 12.49
N TYR A 35 8.91 3.17 12.08
CA TYR A 35 10.22 2.74 12.55
C TYR A 35 11.20 3.90 12.41
N GLN A 36 11.66 4.44 13.54
CA GLN A 36 12.56 5.58 13.56
C GLN A 36 13.93 5.07 13.16
N ARG A 37 14.31 5.24 11.89
CA ARG A 37 15.70 5.05 11.46
C ARG A 37 16.53 6.21 12.04
N GLY A 38 17.10 6.00 13.23
CA GLY A 38 18.23 6.80 13.75
C GLY A 38 17.91 8.12 14.46
N PHE A 39 16.69 8.33 14.97
CA PHE A 39 16.40 9.49 15.83
C PHE A 39 16.20 9.05 17.28
N PHE A 40 17.23 9.17 18.10
CA PHE A 40 17.11 9.01 19.54
C PHE A 40 16.69 10.34 20.15
N CYS A 41 15.58 10.37 20.89
CA CYS A 41 15.07 11.60 21.52
C CYS A 41 16.01 12.23 22.58
N LYS A 42 17.18 11.62 22.83
CA LYS A 42 18.24 12.12 23.72
C LYS A 42 19.47 12.67 22.99
N ASP A 43 19.52 12.60 21.66
CA ASP A 43 20.65 13.14 20.91
C ASP A 43 20.49 14.65 20.68
N GLU A 44 21.49 15.43 21.08
CA GLU A 44 21.51 16.89 20.98
C GLU A 44 21.76 17.41 19.54
N GLY A 45 21.83 16.52 18.54
CA GLY A 45 22.09 16.89 17.15
C GLY A 45 21.76 15.82 16.12
N ILE A 46 21.49 16.26 14.88
CA ILE A 46 21.09 15.43 13.73
C ILE A 46 22.34 14.78 13.05
N SER A 47 23.17 14.10 13.84
CA SER A 47 24.50 13.66 13.39
C SER A 47 24.50 12.58 12.29
N TYR A 48 23.37 11.92 12.02
CA TYR A 48 23.29 10.88 11.00
C TYR A 48 22.82 11.43 9.65
N PRO A 49 23.53 11.12 8.54
CA PRO A 49 23.15 11.58 7.22
C PRO A 49 21.83 10.96 6.76
N PHE A 50 21.05 11.73 6.00
CA PHE A 50 19.80 11.28 5.42
C PHE A 50 20.03 10.07 4.50
N HIS A 51 19.38 8.96 4.80
CA HIS A 51 19.39 7.78 3.95
C HIS A 51 18.17 7.78 3.03
N HIS A 52 18.43 7.82 1.73
CA HIS A 52 17.39 7.68 0.72
C HIS A 52 16.78 6.27 0.76
N SER A 53 15.47 6.17 0.53
CA SER A 53 14.79 4.87 0.45
C SER A 53 15.35 4.04 -0.72
N THR A 54 15.65 2.76 -0.47
CA THR A 54 16.11 1.79 -1.50
C THR A 54 15.07 1.61 -2.61
N VAL A 55 13.79 1.73 -2.27
CA VAL A 55 12.67 1.80 -3.21
C VAL A 55 11.94 3.11 -2.96
N THR A 56 11.92 3.99 -3.96
CA THR A 56 11.20 5.25 -3.86
C THR A 56 9.70 5.01 -3.94
N SER A 57 8.90 5.85 -3.27
CA SER A 57 7.44 5.74 -3.31
C SER A 57 6.91 5.83 -4.75
N THR A 58 7.57 6.62 -5.60
CA THR A 58 7.26 6.70 -7.03
C THR A 58 7.35 5.34 -7.71
N VAL A 59 8.46 4.62 -7.54
CA VAL A 59 8.65 3.29 -8.16
C VAL A 59 7.66 2.29 -7.59
N LEU A 60 7.42 2.32 -6.28
CA LEU A 60 6.46 1.42 -5.64
C LEU A 60 5.06 1.58 -6.23
N TYR A 61 4.57 2.81 -6.37
CA TYR A 61 3.25 3.08 -6.93
C TYR A 61 3.19 2.82 -8.42
N THR A 62 4.20 3.25 -9.20
CA THR A 62 4.16 3.06 -10.66
C THR A 62 4.16 1.58 -11.02
N VAL A 63 5.05 0.78 -10.44
CA VAL A 63 5.12 -0.66 -10.73
C VAL A 63 3.92 -1.40 -10.14
N GLY A 64 3.53 -1.07 -8.90
CA GLY A 64 2.43 -1.70 -8.19
C GLY A 64 1.06 -1.51 -8.86
N PHE A 65 0.83 -0.39 -9.56
CA PHE A 65 -0.40 -0.16 -10.31
C PHE A 65 -0.28 -0.50 -11.80
N ALA A 66 0.80 -0.11 -12.47
CA ALA A 66 0.90 -0.25 -13.92
C ALA A 66 0.94 -1.71 -14.39
N LEU A 67 1.64 -2.59 -13.67
CA LEU A 67 1.74 -4.01 -14.03
C LEU A 67 0.37 -4.72 -13.98
N PRO A 68 -0.38 -4.72 -12.87
CA PRO A 68 -1.68 -5.37 -12.83
C PRO A 68 -2.69 -4.75 -13.79
N ILE A 69 -2.69 -3.41 -13.97
CA ILE A 69 -3.56 -2.77 -14.96
C ILE A 69 -3.24 -3.26 -16.36
N SER A 70 -1.95 -3.31 -16.74
CA SER A 70 -1.54 -3.81 -18.05
C SER A 70 -1.95 -5.26 -18.29
N CYS A 71 -1.83 -6.11 -17.27
CA CYS A 71 -2.17 -7.53 -17.34
C CYS A 71 -3.68 -7.80 -17.40
N VAL A 72 -4.50 -6.95 -16.78
CA VAL A 72 -5.98 -7.03 -16.89
C VAL A 72 -6.47 -6.42 -18.20
N SER A 73 -5.78 -5.40 -18.72
CA SER A 73 -6.13 -4.73 -19.97
C SER A 73 -5.68 -5.46 -21.23
N SER A 74 -4.83 -6.50 -21.10
CA SER A 74 -4.41 -7.28 -22.26
C SER A 74 -5.62 -8.05 -22.81
N PRO A 75 -6.01 -7.84 -24.07
CA PRO A 75 -7.12 -8.56 -24.68
C PRO A 75 -6.71 -10.03 -24.78
N THR A 76 -7.41 -10.89 -24.03
CA THR A 76 -7.51 -12.31 -24.34
C THR A 76 -8.81 -12.54 -25.09
#